data_AF-A0A0F6CLE1-F1
#
_entry.id   AF-A0A0F6CLE1-F1
#
_cell.length_a   1.000
_cell.length_b   1.000
_cell.length_c   1.000
_cell.angle_alpha   90.00
_cell.angle_beta   90.00
_cell.angle_gamma   90.00
#
_symmetry.space_group_name_H-M   'P 1'
#
loop_
_entity.id
_entity.type
_entity.pdbx_description
1 polymer ?
#
loop_
_entity_poly.entity_id
_entity_poly.type
_entity_poly.pdbx_seq_one_letter_code
_entity_poly.pdbx_strand_id
1 'polypeptide(L)'
;MASLIDKAYEVAQKNFVKKEFTFNDLWKLVVKDENFNKKDAQELIGAFYTDLIQDTRFVYVGDQKWLIKSMMLHDEWAKLSETLHNQQEYLEEGYEHVKVQVEVDESSPEISNEGEESSLIDDNIIVDSTEEEN
;
A
#
# COMPACT_ATOMS: atom_id res chain seq x y z
N MET A 1 0.62 -17.63 -9.59
CA MET A 1 0.89 -18.24 -8.27
C MET A 1 0.07 -17.46 -7.25
N ALA A 2 -0.72 -18.12 -6.41
CA ALA A 2 -1.48 -17.42 -5.36
C ALA A 2 -0.50 -16.87 -4.32
N SER A 3 -0.62 -15.59 -3.96
CA SER A 3 0.25 -14.98 -2.95
C SER A 3 -0.05 -15.56 -1.57
N LEU A 4 0.94 -15.56 -0.66
CA LEU A 4 0.76 -16.02 0.72
C LEU A 4 -0.40 -15.28 1.42
N ILE A 5 -0.60 -14.01 1.07
CA ILE A 5 -1.70 -13.19 1.59
C ILE A 5 -3.08 -13.64 1.07
N ASP A 6 -3.17 -14.13 -0.17
CA ASP A 6 -4.42 -14.66 -0.72
C ASP A 6 -4.84 -15.94 0.00
N LYS A 7 -3.88 -16.81 0.29
CA LYS A 7 -4.13 -18.01 1.10
C LYS A 7 -4.54 -17.64 2.52
N ALA A 8 -3.89 -16.66 3.12
CA ALA A 8 -4.29 -16.14 4.42
C ALA A 8 -5.72 -15.60 4.42
N TYR A 9 -6.15 -14.93 3.34
CA TYR A 9 -7.52 -14.47 3.18
C TYR A 9 -8.53 -15.64 3.10
N GLU A 10 -8.19 -16.72 2.39
CA GLU A 10 -9.01 -17.94 2.38
C GLU A 10 -9.10 -18.61 3.76
N VAL A 11 -7.96 -18.75 4.45
CA VAL A 11 -7.88 -19.30 5.81
C VAL A 11 -8.70 -18.45 6.78
N ALA A 12 -8.59 -17.13 6.68
CA ALA A 12 -9.33 -16.20 7.51
C ALA A 12 -10.84 -16.33 7.28
N GLN A 13 -11.29 -16.37 6.02
CA GLN A 13 -12.71 -16.54 5.69
C GLN A 13 -13.29 -17.84 6.24
N LYS A 14 -12.51 -18.93 6.25
CA LYS A 14 -12.97 -20.23 6.78
C LYS A 14 -13.04 -20.26 8.31
N ASN A 15 -12.14 -19.56 9.01
CA ASN A 15 -11.96 -19.71 10.46
C ASN A 15 -12.51 -18.55 11.31
N PHE A 16 -12.63 -17.34 10.74
CA PHE A 16 -12.96 -16.11 11.48
C PHE A 16 -14.22 -15.42 10.97
N VAL A 17 -15.20 -16.17 10.47
CA VAL A 17 -16.49 -15.62 10.00
C VAL A 17 -17.13 -14.75 11.09
N LYS A 18 -17.19 -13.43 10.84
CA LYS A 18 -17.73 -12.41 11.77
C LYS A 18 -17.05 -12.39 13.15
N LYS A 19 -15.79 -12.82 13.24
CA LYS A 19 -15.01 -12.80 14.46
C LYS A 19 -13.72 -12.02 14.26
N GLU A 20 -13.40 -11.22 15.25
CA GLU A 20 -12.08 -10.58 15.37
C GLU A 20 -11.01 -11.65 15.60
N PHE A 21 -9.84 -11.44 15.04
CA PHE A 21 -8.68 -12.31 15.24
C PHE A 21 -7.41 -11.49 15.42
N THR A 22 -6.41 -12.08 16.06
CA THR A 22 -5.08 -11.47 16.15
C THR A 22 -4.21 -11.92 14.97
N PHE A 23 -3.19 -11.13 14.66
CA PHE A 23 -2.16 -11.52 13.69
C PHE A 23 -1.59 -12.92 13.98
N ASN A 24 -1.27 -13.18 15.25
CA ASN A 24 -0.69 -14.45 15.67
C ASN A 24 -1.62 -15.64 15.42
N ASP A 25 -2.93 -15.47 15.59
CA ASP A 25 -3.90 -16.53 15.35
C ASP A 25 -4.00 -16.85 13.86
N LEU A 26 -4.07 -15.82 13.02
CA LEU A 26 -4.05 -16.00 11.56
C LEU A 26 -2.74 -16.66 11.10
N TRP A 27 -1.60 -16.16 11.57
CA TRP A 27 -0.29 -16.68 11.18
C TRP A 27 -0.12 -18.15 11.54
N LYS A 28 -0.52 -18.57 12.74
CA LYS A 28 -0.50 -19.99 13.15
C LYS A 28 -1.33 -20.87 12.22
N LEU A 29 -2.50 -20.40 11.80
CA LEU A 29 -3.35 -21.15 10.88
C LEU A 29 -2.72 -21.25 9.49
N VAL A 30 -2.14 -20.17 8.98
CA VAL A 30 -1.45 -20.15 7.68
C VAL A 30 -0.24 -21.06 7.68
N VAL A 31 0.62 -20.98 8.70
CA VAL A 31 1.79 -21.87 8.86
C VAL A 31 1.38 -23.34 8.91
N LYS A 32 0.24 -23.63 9.54
CA LYS A 32 -0.31 -24.99 9.63
C LYS A 32 -0.89 -25.47 8.29
N ASP A 33 -1.58 -24.59 7.56
CA ASP A 33 -2.20 -24.91 6.27
C ASP A 33 -1.14 -25.14 5.17
N GLU A 34 -0.11 -24.29 5.14
CA GLU A 34 1.03 -24.40 4.20
C GLU A 34 2.09 -25.41 4.63
N ASN A 35 1.98 -25.96 5.85
CA ASN A 35 2.90 -26.93 6.42
C ASN A 35 4.36 -26.45 6.45
N PHE A 36 4.58 -25.15 6.75
CA PHE A 36 5.92 -24.56 6.85
C PHE A 36 6.70 -25.11 8.03
N ASN A 37 8.02 -25.25 7.84
CA ASN A 37 8.92 -25.55 8.95
C ASN A 37 9.14 -24.29 9.82
N LYS A 38 9.72 -24.44 11.02
CA LYS A 38 9.93 -23.31 11.95
C LYS A 38 10.85 -22.22 11.39
N LYS A 39 11.85 -22.60 10.60
CA LYS A 39 12.84 -21.66 10.04
C LYS A 39 12.18 -20.80 8.96
N ASP A 40 11.50 -21.43 8.01
CA ASP A 40 10.80 -20.75 6.92
C ASP A 40 9.71 -19.82 7.47
N ALA A 41 8.95 -20.28 8.47
CA ALA A 41 7.95 -19.45 9.12
C ALA A 41 8.59 -18.23 9.82
N GLN A 42 9.77 -18.35 10.41
CA GLN A 42 10.45 -17.23 11.05
C GLN A 42 10.99 -16.22 10.03
N GLU A 43 11.42 -16.67 8.86
CA GLU A 43 11.89 -15.79 7.78
C GLU A 43 10.73 -15.06 7.09
N LEU A 44 9.58 -15.72 6.94
CA LEU A 44 8.42 -15.18 6.21
C LEU A 44 7.50 -14.29 7.06
N ILE A 45 7.52 -14.41 8.39
CA ILE A 45 6.57 -13.70 9.27
C ILE A 45 6.60 -12.17 9.09
N GLY A 46 7.79 -11.59 8.86
CA GLY A 46 7.95 -10.15 8.67
C GLY A 46 7.38 -9.65 7.34
N ALA A 47 7.64 -10.38 6.26
CA ALA A 47 7.07 -10.10 4.95
C ALA A 47 5.54 -10.25 4.99
N PHE A 48 5.06 -11.33 5.59
CA PHE A 48 3.62 -11.57 5.76
C PHE A 48 2.91 -10.48 6.55
N TYR A 49 3.52 -9.97 7.62
CA TYR A 49 2.94 -8.86 8.39
C TYR A 49 2.86 -7.56 7.56
N THR A 50 3.90 -7.27 6.77
CA THR A 50 3.90 -6.13 5.85
C THR A 50 2.78 -6.25 4.83
N ASP A 51 2.65 -7.42 4.20
CA ASP A 51 1.60 -7.70 3.21
C ASP A 51 0.20 -7.56 3.83
N LEU A 52 0.02 -8.03 5.07
CA LEU A 52 -1.25 -7.93 5.79
C LEU A 52 -1.68 -6.49 6.02
N ILE A 53 -0.75 -5.60 6.41
CA ILE A 53 -1.06 -4.18 6.65
C ILE A 53 -1.44 -3.48 5.35
N GLN A 54 -0.79 -3.84 4.24
CA GLN A 54 -1.05 -3.23 2.94
C GLN A 54 -2.34 -3.74 2.28
N ASP A 55 -2.81 -4.91 2.67
CA ASP A 55 -3.97 -5.55 2.08
C ASP A 55 -5.29 -4.99 2.62
N THR A 56 -6.01 -4.26 1.76
CA THR A 56 -7.30 -3.61 2.09
C THR A 56 -8.44 -4.57 2.45
N ARG A 57 -8.28 -5.89 2.26
CA ARG A 57 -9.26 -6.90 2.67
C ARG A 57 -9.23 -7.14 4.17
N PHE A 58 -8.12 -6.82 4.83
CA PHE A 58 -7.94 -6.92 6.27
C PHE A 58 -8.10 -5.53 6.90
N VAL A 59 -8.90 -5.46 7.95
CA VAL A 59 -9.26 -4.22 8.61
C VAL A 59 -8.76 -4.26 10.04
N TYR A 60 -7.88 -3.33 10.38
CA TYR A 60 -7.43 -3.15 11.75
C TYR A 60 -8.53 -2.48 12.58
N VAL A 61 -8.93 -3.10 13.69
CA VAL A 61 -10.03 -2.62 14.56
C VAL A 61 -9.56 -2.13 15.93
N GLY A 62 -8.26 -2.04 16.16
CA GLY A 62 -7.68 -1.70 17.46
C GLY A 62 -7.30 -2.94 18.29
N ASP A 63 -6.59 -2.72 19.40
CA ASP A 63 -6.16 -3.77 20.35
C ASP A 63 -5.45 -4.97 19.71
N GLN A 64 -4.67 -4.76 18.65
CA GLN A 64 -3.99 -5.83 17.88
C GLN A 64 -4.95 -6.81 17.18
N LYS A 65 -6.20 -6.41 16.99
CA LYS A 65 -7.24 -7.22 16.35
C LYS A 65 -7.52 -6.76 14.93
N TRP A 66 -7.93 -7.75 14.14
CA TRP A 66 -8.20 -7.65 12.72
C TRP A 66 -9.56 -8.26 12.40
N LEU A 67 -10.20 -7.73 11.36
CA LEU A 67 -11.42 -8.25 10.76
C LEU A 67 -11.29 -8.36 9.25
N ILE A 68 -12.14 -9.19 8.66
CA ILE A 68 -12.26 -9.29 7.21
C ILE A 68 -13.28 -8.28 6.72
N LYS A 69 -12.87 -7.40 5.80
CA LYS A 69 -13.72 -6.33 5.24
C LYS A 69 -15.03 -6.86 4.66
N SER A 70 -14.99 -8.00 3.96
CA SER A 70 -16.18 -8.61 3.35
C SER A 70 -17.22 -9.12 4.35
N MET A 71 -16.84 -9.30 5.62
CA MET A 71 -17.70 -9.79 6.68
C MET A 71 -18.23 -8.68 7.60
N MET A 72 -17.75 -7.44 7.42
CA MET A 72 -18.19 -6.27 8.17
C MET A 72 -19.53 -5.77 7.63
N LEU A 73 -20.44 -5.40 8.52
CA LEU A 73 -21.69 -4.77 8.12
C LEU A 73 -21.39 -3.37 7.58
N HIS A 74 -22.14 -2.94 6.57
CA HIS A 74 -21.93 -1.63 5.93
C HIS A 74 -21.90 -0.46 6.93
N ASP A 75 -22.76 -0.52 7.96
CA ASP A 75 -22.84 0.50 9.01
C ASP A 75 -21.61 0.51 9.94
N GLU A 76 -20.96 -0.64 10.16
CA GLU A 76 -19.75 -0.74 10.97
C GLU A 76 -18.55 -0.17 10.19
N TRP A 77 -18.49 -0.46 8.89
CA TRP A 77 -17.48 0.11 8.01
C TRP A 77 -17.60 1.63 7.92
N ALA A 78 -18.82 2.17 7.81
CA ALA A 78 -19.06 3.61 7.79
C ALA A 78 -18.51 4.31 9.05
N LYS A 79 -18.80 3.77 10.25
CA LYS A 79 -18.30 4.30 11.52
C LYS A 79 -16.78 4.24 11.64
N LEU A 80 -16.19 3.13 11.21
CA LEU A 80 -14.73 2.99 11.23
C LEU A 80 -14.07 3.98 10.27
N SER A 81 -14.63 4.15 9.07
CA SER A 81 -14.12 5.10 8.08
C SER A 81 -14.21 6.55 8.56
N GLU A 82 -15.29 6.91 9.27
CA GLU A 82 -15.45 8.23 9.88
C GLU A 82 -14.40 8.46 10.98
N THR A 83 -14.13 7.44 11.81
CA THR A 83 -13.11 7.52 12.86
C THR A 83 -11.70 7.66 12.29
N LEU A 84 -11.40 7.00 11.17
CA LEU A 84 -10.11 7.11 10.49
C LEU A 84 -9.91 8.48 9.81
N HIS A 85 -10.97 9.08 9.26
CA HIS A 85 -10.90 10.40 8.63
C HIS A 85 -10.96 11.56 9.64
N ASN A 86 -11.56 11.34 10.82
CA ASN A 86 -11.56 12.30 11.94
C ASN A 86 -10.26 12.27 12.75
N GLN A 87 -9.13 11.85 12.17
CA GLN A 87 -7.83 12.19 12.72
C GLN A 87 -7.70 13.71 12.59
N GLN A 88 -8.05 14.41 13.67
CA GLN A 88 -7.79 15.83 13.82
C GLN A 88 -6.36 16.09 13.41
N GLU A 89 -6.20 16.89 12.37
CA GLU A 89 -4.95 17.43 11.90
C GLU A 89 -4.31 18.13 13.11
N TYR A 90 -3.36 17.47 13.76
CA TYR A 90 -2.57 18.09 14.81
C TYR A 90 -1.65 19.10 14.10
N LEU A 91 -2.18 20.28 13.77
CA LEU A 91 -1.33 21.42 13.52
C LEU A 91 -0.64 21.74 14.85
N GLU A 92 0.68 21.53 14.91
CA GLU A 92 1.49 22.08 16.00
C GLU A 92 1.26 23.60 16.06
N GLU A 93 0.93 24.13 17.23
CA GLU A 93 0.80 25.57 17.48
C GLU A 93 2.12 26.26 17.09
N GLY A 94 2.18 26.80 15.87
CA GLY A 94 3.41 27.36 15.28
C GLY A 94 3.48 27.30 13.75
N TYR A 95 2.73 26.41 13.09
CA TYR A 95 2.72 26.28 11.62
C TYR A 95 1.71 27.17 10.89
N GLU A 96 0.95 28.02 11.59
CA GLU A 96 -0.12 28.84 11.00
C GLU A 96 0.33 29.91 9.99
N HIS A 97 1.64 30.14 9.79
CA HIS A 97 2.13 31.32 9.08
C HIS A 97 3.15 31.06 7.97
N VAL A 98 2.95 30.05 7.12
CA VAL A 98 3.55 30.06 5.77
C VAL A 98 2.47 30.39 4.75
N LYS A 99 2.19 31.69 4.60
CA LYS A 99 1.52 32.19 3.39
C LYS A 99 2.48 31.99 2.24
N VAL A 100 2.28 30.96 1.42
CA VAL A 100 2.90 30.88 0.10
C VAL A 100 2.31 32.04 -0.71
N GLN A 101 3.04 33.14 -0.78
CA GLN A 101 2.75 34.20 -1.73
C GLN A 101 3.16 33.65 -3.10
N VAL A 102 2.19 33.10 -3.82
CA VAL A 102 2.33 32.97 -5.27
C VAL A 102 2.18 34.39 -5.80
N GLU A 103 3.31 35.08 -5.98
CA GLU A 103 3.34 36.23 -6.87
C GLU A 103 3.03 35.70 -8.26
N VAL A 104 1.80 35.93 -8.71
CA VAL A 104 1.43 35.78 -10.11
C VAL A 104 2.10 36.93 -10.83
N ASP A 105 3.30 36.70 -11.35
CA ASP A 105 3.88 37.59 -12.34
C ASP A 105 3.10 37.41 -13.65
N GLU A 106 2.27 38.39 -14.00
CA GLU A 106 1.56 38.52 -15.30
C GLU A 106 2.54 38.80 -16.46
N SER A 107 3.64 38.06 -16.52
CA SER A 107 4.59 38.08 -17.63
C SER A 107 5.20 36.69 -17.83
N SER A 108 4.36 35.73 -18.19
CA SER A 108 4.82 34.67 -19.08
C SER A 108 3.78 34.37 -20.16
N PRO A 109 4.23 34.31 -21.42
CA PRO A 109 3.36 34.28 -22.58
C PRO A 109 2.58 32.98 -22.65
N GLU A 110 1.33 33.07 -23.10
CA GLU A 110 0.53 31.93 -23.52
C GLU A 110 1.31 31.15 -24.59
N ILE A 111 1.77 29.95 -24.24
CA ILE A 111 2.19 28.96 -25.23
C ILE A 111 0.93 28.33 -25.80
N SER A 112 0.39 29.03 -26.79
CA SER A 112 -0.60 28.54 -27.74
C SER A 112 0.13 27.82 -28.86
N ASN A 113 -0.21 26.55 -29.04
CA ASN A 113 0.38 25.59 -29.95
C ASN A 113 0.02 25.89 -31.41
N GLU A 114 0.96 26.36 -32.23
CA GLU A 114 0.90 26.26 -33.71
C GLU A 114 2.28 25.83 -34.25
N GLY A 115 2.28 24.72 -34.99
CA GLY A 115 3.47 23.95 -35.29
C GLY A 115 4.35 24.50 -36.41
N GLU A 116 5.56 23.93 -36.49
CA GLU A 116 6.21 23.69 -37.78
C GLU A 116 7.24 22.57 -37.62
N GLU A 117 6.98 21.49 -38.37
CA GLU A 117 7.85 20.38 -38.65
C GLU A 117 9.03 20.87 -39.51
N SER A 118 10.26 20.67 -39.05
CA SER A 118 11.42 20.64 -39.94
C SER A 118 12.52 19.81 -39.31
N SER A 119 12.53 18.53 -39.68
CA SER A 119 13.66 17.61 -39.67
C SER A 119 15.00 18.29 -39.94
N LEU A 120 16.10 17.79 -39.37
CA LEU A 120 17.23 17.25 -40.13
C LEU A 120 18.21 16.53 -39.16
N ILE A 121 18.05 15.20 -39.13
CA ILE A 121 19.06 14.12 -39.14
C ILE A 121 20.13 14.05 -38.03
N ASP A 122 20.03 12.94 -37.30
CA ASP A 122 21.06 12.17 -36.59
C ASP A 122 22.38 11.97 -37.38
N ASP A 123 23.46 11.62 -36.69
CA ASP A 123 24.12 10.30 -36.85
C ASP A 123 25.51 10.24 -36.22
N ASN A 124 25.58 9.54 -35.09
CA ASN A 124 26.32 8.27 -34.93
C ASN A 124 26.28 7.94 -33.42
N ILE A 125 25.38 7.07 -32.92
CA ILE A 125 25.29 5.61 -33.10
C ILE A 125 26.67 4.96 -32.82
N ILE A 126 26.86 4.12 -31.80
CA ILE A 126 26.62 2.66 -31.73
C ILE A 126 27.05 2.23 -30.31
N VAL A 127 26.13 1.77 -29.42
CA VAL A 127 25.81 0.36 -29.04
C VAL A 127 27.05 -0.46 -28.63
N ASP A 128 27.10 -1.38 -27.68
CA ASP A 128 26.20 -2.04 -26.73
C ASP A 128 27.09 -3.11 -26.04
N SER A 129 26.76 -3.46 -24.80
CA SER A 129 26.97 -4.77 -24.14
C SER A 129 28.35 -5.43 -23.89
N THR A 130 28.33 -6.10 -22.72
CA THR A 130 28.95 -7.39 -22.32
C THR A 130 30.38 -7.48 -21.77
N GLU A 131 30.46 -7.99 -20.51
CA GLU A 131 31.29 -9.12 -19.96
C GLU A 131 32.82 -9.09 -20.21
N GLU A 132 33.74 -9.64 -19.42
CA GLU A 132 33.86 -10.41 -18.18
C GLU A 132 35.38 -10.43 -17.85
N GLU A 133 35.75 -10.84 -16.63
CA GLU A 133 37.01 -11.48 -16.18
C GLU A 133 38.38 -11.04 -16.75
N ASN A 134 39.25 -10.57 -15.85
CA ASN A 134 40.44 -11.33 -15.42
C ASN A 134 41.01 -10.78 -14.09
#